data_AF-A0A1M6XIH9-F1
#
_entry.id   AF-A0A1M6XIH9-F1
#
_cell.length_a   1.000
_cell.length_b   1.000
_cell.length_c   1.000
_cell.angle_alpha   90.00
_cell.angle_beta   90.00
_cell.angle_gamma   90.00
#
_symmetry.space_group_name_H-M   'P 1'
#
loop_
_entity.id
_entity.type
_entity.pdbx_description
1 polymer ?
#
loop_
_entity_poly.entity_id
_entity_poly.type
_entity_poly.pdbx_seq_one_letter_code
_entity_poly.pdbx_strand_id
1 'polypeptide(L)'
;MAPSRPNGPSVNGHPASLSARPEDSVEVRLGFIRYEEKELVFEVEVNNSSTRPVLIAPETFYYTPLYSDAPDTVVSGAAAVLEPARVPALDPEARLQLLAKRLDKQANRAQGGGWLELVTSATHIAENVSTITKKETDQQVAEREQRHASDEAFLADQREQYAQQADVLYDQKQHMESVALRKTLLPARQYVTGQVHFPRSDGAHQLRMVVFFNERPVTFTFVQRPGVL
;
A
#
# COMPACT_ATOMS: atom_id res chain seq x y z
N MET A 1 17.16 8.13 -4.11
CA MET A 1 17.87 7.69 -2.89
C MET A 1 18.92 6.65 -3.26
N ALA A 2 19.98 6.48 -2.47
CA ALA A 2 20.97 5.41 -2.66
C ALA A 2 21.47 4.87 -1.31
N PRO A 3 21.87 3.60 -1.22
CA PRO A 3 22.53 3.08 -0.02
C PRO A 3 23.82 3.87 0.25
N SER A 4 24.10 4.17 1.52
CA SER A 4 25.34 4.86 1.90
C SER A 4 26.58 4.00 1.66
N ARG A 5 26.40 2.68 1.67
CA ARG A 5 27.42 1.66 1.39
C ARG A 5 26.79 0.51 0.60
N PRO A 6 26.67 0.60 -0.74
CA PRO A 6 26.24 -0.55 -1.55
C PRO A 6 27.29 -1.66 -1.43
N ASN A 7 26.90 -2.79 -0.86
CA ASN A 7 27.77 -3.93 -0.60
C ASN A 7 27.12 -5.27 -1.01
N GLY A 8 26.00 -5.22 -1.75
CA GLY A 8 25.33 -6.39 -2.33
C GLY A 8 25.10 -6.24 -3.83
N PRO A 9 24.78 -7.34 -4.55
CA PRO A 9 24.33 -7.26 -5.93
C PRO A 9 23.05 -6.43 -6.02
N SER A 10 22.83 -5.77 -7.17
CA SER A 10 21.61 -4.99 -7.39
C SER A 10 20.37 -5.87 -7.28
N VAL A 11 19.33 -5.36 -6.63
CA VAL A 11 18.02 -6.00 -6.54
C VAL A 11 17.12 -5.34 -7.59
N ASN A 12 16.66 -6.10 -8.58
CA ASN A 12 15.88 -5.60 -9.73
C ASN A 12 16.50 -4.36 -10.43
N GLY A 13 17.83 -4.30 -10.50
CA GLY A 13 18.56 -3.18 -11.12
C GLY A 13 18.82 -1.99 -10.18
N HIS A 14 18.37 -2.04 -8.93
CA HIS A 14 18.60 -1.00 -7.93
C HIS A 14 19.77 -1.35 -7.00
N PRO A 15 20.68 -0.39 -6.69
CA PRO A 15 21.73 -0.61 -5.70
C PRO A 15 21.16 -1.01 -4.35
N ALA A 16 21.67 -2.10 -3.77
CA ALA A 16 21.19 -2.64 -2.50
C ALA A 16 22.31 -2.67 -1.45
N SER A 17 21.89 -2.56 -0.19
CA SER A 17 22.73 -2.87 0.96
C SER A 17 22.42 -4.30 1.42
N LEU A 18 23.47 -5.09 1.64
CA LEU A 18 23.44 -6.44 2.18
C LEU A 18 23.90 -6.40 3.65
N SER A 19 23.17 -7.08 4.51
CA SER A 19 23.60 -7.38 5.86
C SER A 19 23.38 -8.86 6.12
N ALA A 20 24.45 -9.55 6.46
CA ALA A 20 24.43 -10.96 6.83
C ALA A 20 24.73 -11.06 8.32
N ARG A 21 23.96 -11.91 9.03
CA ARG A 21 24.29 -12.33 10.40
C ARG A 21 24.77 -13.78 10.35
N PRO A 22 26.09 -14.03 10.35
CA PRO A 22 26.64 -15.39 10.26
C PRO A 22 26.13 -16.31 11.38
N GLU A 23 25.95 -15.75 12.58
CA GLU A 23 25.41 -16.42 13.77
C GLU A 23 23.99 -16.98 13.58
N ASP A 24 23.17 -16.31 12.78
CA ASP A 24 21.79 -16.68 12.55
C ASP A 24 21.59 -17.34 11.17
N SER A 25 22.62 -17.33 10.31
CA SER A 25 22.54 -17.80 8.91
C SER A 25 21.39 -17.15 8.13
N VAL A 26 21.09 -15.88 8.43
CA VAL A 26 20.09 -15.06 7.74
C VAL A 26 20.79 -13.91 7.04
N GLU A 27 20.49 -13.73 5.77
CA GLU A 27 20.96 -12.61 4.95
C GLU A 27 19.77 -11.74 4.57
N VAL A 28 19.93 -10.43 4.72
CA VAL A 28 18.91 -9.45 4.36
C VAL A 28 19.51 -8.45 3.38
N ARG A 29 18.80 -8.22 2.28
CA ARG A 29 19.10 -7.14 1.34
C ARG A 29 17.98 -6.13 1.36
N LEU A 30 18.36 -4.87 1.32
CA LEU A 30 17.44 -3.76 1.22
C LEU A 30 17.85 -2.88 0.04
N GLY A 31 16.94 -2.71 -0.92
CA GLY A 31 17.12 -1.88 -2.10
C GLY A 31 16.08 -0.76 -2.13
N PHE A 32 16.47 0.44 -2.55
CA PHE A 32 15.51 1.51 -2.80
C PHE A 32 14.97 1.40 -4.23
N ILE A 33 13.65 1.33 -4.39
CA ILE A 33 13.00 1.25 -5.70
C ILE A 33 12.70 2.65 -6.23
N ARG A 34 11.82 3.38 -5.53
CA ARG A 34 11.27 4.65 -6.02
C ARG A 34 10.69 5.52 -4.91
N TYR A 35 10.48 6.79 -5.25
CA TYR A 35 9.62 7.70 -4.51
C TYR A 35 8.20 7.58 -5.06
N GLU A 36 7.22 7.53 -4.16
CA GLU A 36 5.83 7.85 -4.47
C GLU A 36 5.48 9.20 -3.85
N GLU A 37 4.25 9.69 -4.08
CA GLU A 37 3.81 11.00 -3.60
C GLU A 37 3.98 11.13 -2.07
N LYS A 38 3.61 10.09 -1.32
CA LYS A 38 3.59 10.09 0.16
C LYS A 38 4.44 8.99 0.78
N GLU A 39 5.14 8.23 -0.03
CA GLU A 39 5.79 6.99 0.41
C GLU A 39 7.16 6.80 -0.23
N LEU A 40 8.00 6.05 0.47
CA LEU A 40 9.26 5.51 0.00
C LEU A 40 9.08 4.02 -0.18
N VAL A 41 9.42 3.52 -1.36
CA VAL A 41 9.28 2.10 -1.68
C VAL A 41 10.65 1.44 -1.68
N PHE A 42 10.80 0.44 -0.83
CA PHE A 42 11.99 -0.39 -0.75
C PHE A 42 11.67 -1.84 -1.09
N GLU A 43 12.62 -2.54 -1.68
CA GLU A 43 12.58 -3.99 -1.83
C GLU A 43 13.40 -4.64 -0.72
N VAL A 44 12.81 -5.64 -0.07
CA VAL A 44 13.47 -6.44 0.96
C VAL A 44 13.59 -7.86 0.43
N GLU A 45 14.82 -8.37 0.35
CA GLU A 45 15.08 -9.80 0.17
C GLU A 45 15.58 -10.39 1.48
N VAL A 46 14.98 -11.49 1.93
CA VAL A 46 15.46 -12.25 3.09
C VAL A 46 15.75 -13.67 2.64
N ASN A 47 17.01 -14.10 2.82
CA ASN A 47 17.45 -15.46 2.58
C ASN A 47 17.72 -16.14 3.94
N ASN A 48 16.91 -17.15 4.27
CA ASN A 48 17.05 -17.94 5.48
C ASN A 48 17.88 -19.20 5.18
N SER A 49 19.19 -19.09 5.33
CA SER A 49 20.11 -20.23 5.24
C SER A 49 20.26 -20.99 6.57
N SER A 50 19.44 -20.71 7.57
CA SER A 50 19.47 -21.43 8.85
C SER A 50 18.75 -22.78 8.78
N THR A 51 18.75 -23.51 9.89
CA THR A 51 17.98 -24.76 10.07
C THR A 51 16.61 -24.53 10.73
N ARG A 52 16.25 -23.28 11.04
CA ARG A 52 15.02 -22.93 11.75
C ARG A 52 14.18 -21.96 10.93
N PRO A 53 12.85 -21.95 11.09
CA PRO A 53 12.03 -20.93 10.48
C PRO A 53 12.32 -19.54 11.08
N VAL A 54 12.10 -18.50 10.30
CA VAL A 54 12.32 -17.10 10.66
C VAL A 54 11.04 -16.31 10.42
N LEU A 55 10.53 -15.64 11.45
CA LEU A 55 9.40 -14.73 11.33
C LEU A 55 9.85 -13.41 10.71
N ILE A 56 9.18 -13.02 9.64
CA ILE A 56 9.32 -11.73 8.96
C ILE A 56 8.00 -10.98 9.15
N ALA A 57 8.07 -9.82 9.80
CA ALA A 57 6.92 -9.00 10.15
C ALA A 57 7.17 -7.55 9.71
N PRO A 58 6.85 -7.20 8.45
CA PRO A 58 7.14 -5.89 7.87
C PRO A 58 6.55 -4.71 8.64
N GLU A 59 5.44 -4.93 9.35
CA GLU A 59 4.79 -3.94 10.22
C GLU A 59 5.68 -3.48 11.39
N THR A 60 6.73 -4.24 11.72
CA THR A 60 7.70 -3.90 12.78
C THR A 60 8.88 -3.07 12.26
N PHE A 61 9.04 -2.96 10.94
CA PHE A 61 10.14 -2.23 10.35
C PHE A 61 9.91 -0.74 10.55
N TYR A 62 10.98 0.02 10.68
CA TYR A 62 10.90 1.47 10.78
C TYR A 62 12.14 2.10 10.18
N TYR A 63 12.08 3.41 9.97
CA TYR A 63 13.28 4.19 9.78
C TYR A 63 13.37 5.33 10.77
N THR A 64 14.59 5.80 10.97
CA THR A 64 14.89 7.01 11.73
C THR A 64 15.47 8.05 10.77
N PRO A 65 14.81 9.21 10.58
CA PRO A 65 15.33 10.30 9.76
C PRO A 65 16.49 10.99 10.46
N LEU A 66 17.57 11.23 9.72
CA LEU A 66 18.74 11.97 10.17
C LEU A 66 18.81 13.29 9.37
N TYR A 67 18.63 14.40 10.07
CA TYR A 67 18.54 15.75 9.50
C TYR A 67 19.86 16.52 9.51
N SER A 68 20.92 15.96 10.09
CA SER A 68 22.26 16.54 10.08
C SER A 68 23.27 15.54 9.53
N ASP A 69 24.36 16.07 8.95
CA ASP A 69 25.49 15.28 8.46
C ASP A 69 26.42 14.79 9.58
N ALA A 70 26.09 15.10 10.85
CA ALA A 70 26.93 14.73 11.97
C ALA A 70 26.82 13.20 12.23
N PRO A 71 27.96 12.46 12.21
CA PRO A 71 27.96 11.05 12.58
C PRO A 71 27.64 10.94 14.08
N ASP A 72 26.61 10.16 14.44
CA ASP A 72 26.19 9.77 15.81
C ASP A 72 27.17 10.21 16.91
N THR A 73 27.15 11.49 17.28
CA THR A 73 27.83 11.95 18.49
C THR A 73 26.91 11.59 19.63
N VAL A 74 27.24 10.49 20.30
CA VAL A 74 26.65 10.14 21.59
C VAL A 74 26.94 11.32 22.53
N VAL A 75 25.98 12.24 22.68
CA VAL A 75 26.08 13.36 23.61
C VAL A 75 25.92 12.78 25.01
N SER A 76 27.03 12.31 25.56
CA SER A 76 27.16 11.96 26.96
C SER A 76 27.15 13.28 27.77
N GLY A 77 25.96 13.78 28.07
CA GLY A 77 25.79 15.00 28.85
C GLY A 77 24.38 15.55 28.89
N ALA A 78 23.58 15.07 29.85
CA ALA A 78 22.54 15.79 30.59
C ALA A 78 21.56 16.75 29.85
N ALA A 79 21.27 16.52 28.58
CA ALA A 79 20.05 17.00 27.93
C ALA A 79 19.33 15.78 27.39
N ALA A 80 18.02 15.68 27.62
CA ALA A 80 17.21 14.63 27.02
C ALA A 80 17.30 14.78 25.49
N VAL A 81 18.22 14.03 24.88
CA VAL A 81 18.29 13.86 23.44
C VAL A 81 16.96 13.22 23.08
N LEU A 82 16.04 13.99 22.50
CA LEU A 82 14.84 13.47 21.89
C LEU A 82 15.30 12.41 20.89
N GLU A 83 15.17 11.14 21.27
CA GLU A 83 15.41 10.01 20.38
C GLU A 83 14.66 10.32 19.08
N PRO A 84 15.37 10.37 17.93
CA PRO A 84 14.76 10.77 16.68
C PRO A 84 13.56 9.87 16.39
N ALA A 85 12.41 10.51 16.12
CA ALA A 85 11.13 9.82 16.00
C ALA A 85 11.22 8.69 14.97
N ARG A 86 10.84 7.48 15.39
CA ARG A 86 10.78 6.31 14.52
C ARG A 86 9.55 6.44 13.63
N VAL A 87 9.76 6.27 12.33
CA VAL A 87 8.69 6.25 11.34
C VAL A 87 8.46 4.81 10.91
N PRO A 88 7.33 4.19 11.31
CA PRO A 88 7.07 2.78 11.01
C PRO A 88 6.79 2.57 9.53
N ALA A 89 7.07 1.36 9.04
CA ALA A 89 6.56 0.89 7.76
C ALA A 89 5.02 0.81 7.80
N LEU A 90 4.41 0.94 6.63
CA LEU A 90 2.98 0.72 6.47
C LEU A 90 2.66 -0.77 6.58
N ASP A 91 1.63 -1.10 7.36
CA ASP A 91 1.13 -2.48 7.45
C ASP A 91 0.50 -2.90 6.11
N PRO A 92 1.05 -3.92 5.43
CA PRO A 92 0.54 -4.38 4.14
C PRO A 92 -0.89 -4.92 4.25
N GLU A 93 -1.26 -5.60 5.35
CA GLU A 93 -2.59 -6.17 5.52
C GLU A 93 -3.63 -5.07 5.78
N ALA A 94 -3.29 -4.08 6.62
CA ALA A 94 -4.17 -2.94 6.86
C ALA A 94 -4.44 -2.15 5.57
N ARG A 95 -3.43 -1.99 4.71
CA ARG A 95 -3.57 -1.29 3.43
C ARG A 95 -4.38 -2.10 2.42
N LEU A 96 -4.17 -3.40 2.31
CA LEU A 96 -4.99 -4.29 1.47
C LEU A 96 -6.46 -4.28 1.91
N GLN A 97 -6.72 -4.30 3.22
CA GLN A 97 -8.08 -4.18 3.76
C GLN A 97 -8.70 -2.81 3.44
N LEU A 98 -7.93 -1.72 3.50
CA LEU A 98 -8.40 -0.39 3.12
C LEU A 98 -8.76 -0.32 1.63
N LEU A 99 -7.92 -0.89 0.76
CA LEU A 99 -8.19 -0.96 -0.68
C LEU A 99 -9.44 -1.79 -0.98
N ALA A 100 -9.58 -2.95 -0.34
CA ALA A 100 -10.77 -3.80 -0.47
C ALA A 100 -12.05 -3.06 -0.03
N LYS A 101 -12.03 -2.39 1.14
CA LYS A 101 -13.18 -1.60 1.62
C LYS A 101 -13.54 -0.46 0.68
N ARG A 102 -12.55 0.21 0.08
CA ARG A 102 -12.79 1.28 -0.91
C ARG A 102 -13.37 0.71 -2.20
N LEU A 103 -12.83 -0.41 -2.68
CA LEU A 103 -13.33 -1.12 -3.85
C LEU A 103 -14.79 -1.50 -3.66
N ASP A 104 -15.13 -2.17 -2.55
CA ASP A 104 -16.49 -2.57 -2.23
C ASP A 104 -17.43 -1.36 -2.20
N LYS A 105 -16.99 -0.24 -1.61
CA LYS A 105 -17.78 0.99 -1.58
C LYS A 105 -18.05 1.55 -2.98
N GLN A 106 -17.06 1.59 -3.87
CA GLN A 106 -17.24 2.13 -5.21
C GLN A 106 -18.04 1.18 -6.12
N ALA A 107 -17.78 -0.12 -6.03
CA ALA A 107 -18.58 -1.13 -6.74
C ALA A 107 -20.06 -1.06 -6.34
N ASN A 108 -20.36 -0.90 -5.04
CA ASN A 108 -21.72 -0.71 -4.57
C ASN A 108 -22.40 0.56 -5.11
N ARG A 109 -21.63 1.65 -5.30
CA ARG A 109 -22.14 2.90 -5.87
C ARG A 109 -22.35 2.81 -7.38
N ALA A 110 -21.48 2.10 -8.09
CA ALA A 110 -21.64 1.81 -9.52
C ALA A 110 -22.88 0.96 -9.81
N GLN A 111 -23.21 0.03 -8.92
CA GLN A 111 -24.34 -0.90 -9.09
C GLN A 111 -25.67 -0.39 -8.54
N GLY A 112 -25.70 0.75 -7.83
CA GLY A 112 -26.94 1.32 -7.28
C GLY A 112 -27.46 0.62 -6.01
N GLY A 113 -26.57 -0.03 -5.26
CA GLY A 113 -26.89 -0.73 -4.01
C GLY A 113 -26.85 -2.26 -4.14
N GLY A 114 -25.87 -2.90 -3.49
CA GLY A 114 -25.96 -4.30 -3.08
C GLY A 114 -25.30 -5.33 -4.01
N TRP A 115 -23.98 -5.36 -4.08
CA TRP A 115 -23.21 -6.45 -4.74
C TRP A 115 -23.37 -7.86 -4.12
N LEU A 116 -24.20 -8.03 -3.07
CA LEU A 116 -24.52 -9.36 -2.52
C LEU A 116 -25.50 -10.18 -3.38
N GLU A 117 -25.99 -9.66 -4.51
CA GLU A 117 -26.87 -10.39 -5.43
C GLU A 117 -26.16 -11.05 -6.64
N LEU A 118 -24.83 -11.08 -6.69
CA LEU A 118 -24.11 -11.93 -7.66
C LEU A 118 -23.87 -13.35 -7.16
N VAL A 119 -24.89 -13.91 -6.51
CA VAL A 119 -25.08 -15.36 -6.39
C VAL A 119 -26.52 -15.68 -6.74
N THR A 120 -26.68 -16.35 -7.90
CA THR A 120 -27.84 -17.10 -8.38
C THR A 120 -29.10 -16.34 -8.84
N SER A 121 -29.17 -16.15 -10.16
CA SER A 121 -30.26 -16.52 -11.07
C SER A 121 -31.67 -16.81 -10.49
N ALA A 122 -32.66 -16.19 -11.16
CA ALA A 122 -34.10 -16.50 -11.23
C ALA A 122 -35.02 -15.92 -10.14
N THR A 123 -35.85 -14.94 -10.51
CA THR A 123 -37.29 -15.15 -10.75
C THR A 123 -37.94 -13.87 -11.28
N HIS A 124 -38.82 -14.03 -12.26
CA HIS A 124 -39.76 -13.01 -12.71
C HIS A 124 -40.79 -12.74 -11.60
N ILE A 125 -40.98 -11.48 -11.21
CA ILE A 125 -42.26 -11.03 -10.63
C ILE A 125 -42.63 -9.70 -11.28
N ALA A 126 -43.62 -9.79 -12.17
CA ALA A 126 -44.46 -8.67 -12.56
C ALA A 126 -45.48 -8.45 -11.44
N GLU A 127 -45.80 -7.21 -11.09
CA GLU A 127 -47.17 -6.87 -10.70
C GLU A 127 -47.45 -5.37 -10.83
N ASN A 128 -48.56 -5.11 -11.53
CA ASN A 128 -49.15 -3.83 -11.86
C ASN A 128 -49.39 -2.95 -10.63
N VAL A 129 -48.99 -1.68 -10.70
CA VAL A 129 -49.61 -0.62 -9.89
C VAL A 129 -50.45 0.26 -10.80
N SER A 130 -51.76 0.09 -10.67
CA SER A 130 -52.80 0.90 -11.30
C SER A 130 -52.70 2.36 -10.86
N THR A 131 -52.32 3.25 -11.78
CA THR A 131 -52.40 4.70 -11.57
C THR A 131 -53.79 5.22 -11.91
N ILE A 132 -54.42 5.79 -10.90
CA ILE A 132 -55.62 6.61 -10.96
C ILE A 132 -55.39 7.75 -11.97
N THR A 133 -56.14 7.70 -13.07
CA THR A 133 -56.09 8.62 -14.21
C THR A 133 -56.51 10.05 -13.84
N LYS A 134 -55.53 10.95 -13.68
CA LYS A 134 -55.67 12.36 -14.07
C LYS A 134 -55.14 12.48 -15.51
N LYS A 135 -55.94 13.01 -16.43
CA LYS A 135 -55.51 13.31 -17.81
C LYS A 135 -54.41 14.36 -17.75
N GLU A 136 -53.17 13.95 -17.88
CA GLU A 136 -52.05 14.84 -18.17
C GLU A 136 -52.15 15.37 -19.59
N THR A 137 -51.70 16.60 -19.78
CA THR A 137 -51.56 17.19 -21.11
C THR A 137 -50.28 16.69 -21.78
N ASP A 138 -50.27 16.58 -23.11
CA ASP A 138 -49.12 16.09 -23.88
C ASP A 138 -47.80 16.83 -23.57
N GLN A 139 -47.89 18.12 -23.20
CA GLN A 139 -46.73 18.91 -22.73
C GLN A 139 -46.16 18.43 -21.39
N GLN A 140 -47.00 17.99 -20.45
CA GLN A 140 -46.56 17.48 -19.15
C GLN A 140 -45.89 16.10 -19.30
N VAL A 141 -46.35 15.29 -20.26
CA VAL A 141 -45.73 14.00 -20.60
C VAL A 141 -44.35 14.23 -21.21
N ALA A 142 -44.23 15.12 -22.20
CA ALA A 142 -42.95 15.44 -22.84
C ALA A 142 -41.93 16.04 -21.85
N GLU A 143 -42.35 16.92 -20.95
CA GLU A 143 -41.47 17.49 -19.92
C GLU A 143 -41.01 16.44 -18.90
N ARG A 144 -41.90 15.52 -18.51
CA ARG A 144 -41.54 14.39 -17.64
C ARG A 144 -40.54 13.45 -18.32
N GLU A 145 -40.78 13.08 -19.58
CA GLU A 145 -39.87 12.21 -20.34
C GLU A 145 -38.49 12.85 -20.49
N GLN A 146 -38.43 14.15 -20.78
CA GLN A 146 -37.17 14.87 -20.88
C GLN A 146 -36.41 14.89 -19.54
N ARG A 147 -37.10 15.10 -18.42
CA ARG A 147 -36.50 15.03 -17.08
C ARG A 147 -36.01 13.62 -16.74
N HIS A 148 -36.79 12.59 -17.06
CA HIS A 148 -36.37 11.20 -16.85
C HIS A 148 -35.13 10.87 -17.70
N ALA A 149 -35.11 11.27 -18.97
CA ALA A 149 -33.94 11.06 -19.82
C ALA A 149 -32.69 11.78 -19.29
N SER A 150 -32.82 13.02 -18.78
CA SER A 150 -31.69 13.73 -18.17
C SER A 150 -31.22 13.12 -16.86
N ASP A 151 -32.15 12.68 -16.02
CA ASP A 151 -31.85 12.05 -14.73
C ASP A 151 -31.19 10.68 -14.94
N GLU A 152 -31.67 9.89 -15.90
CA GLU A 152 -31.08 8.61 -16.30
C GLU A 152 -29.67 8.81 -16.87
N ALA A 153 -29.47 9.79 -17.74
CA ALA A 153 -28.15 10.11 -18.28
C ALA A 153 -27.17 10.53 -17.18
N PHE A 154 -27.61 11.36 -16.24
CA PHE A 154 -26.81 11.78 -15.09
C PHE A 154 -26.44 10.61 -14.17
N LEU A 155 -27.40 9.72 -13.88
CA LEU A 155 -27.14 8.52 -13.08
C LEU A 155 -26.23 7.53 -13.82
N ALA A 156 -26.37 7.40 -15.14
CA ALA A 156 -25.50 6.57 -15.95
C ALA A 156 -24.05 7.07 -15.92
N ASP A 157 -23.82 8.37 -16.10
CA ASP A 157 -22.50 9.01 -15.99
C ASP A 157 -21.87 8.79 -14.60
N GLN A 158 -22.66 8.96 -13.53
CA GLN A 158 -22.17 8.66 -12.18
C GLN A 158 -21.76 7.20 -12.00
N ARG A 159 -22.56 6.25 -12.49
CA ARG A 159 -22.25 4.82 -12.38
C ARG A 159 -20.97 4.47 -13.14
N GLU A 160 -20.78 5.06 -14.31
CA GLU A 160 -19.57 4.90 -15.11
C GLU A 160 -18.34 5.40 -14.36
N GLN A 161 -18.40 6.60 -13.76
CA GLN A 161 -17.30 7.13 -12.95
C GLN A 161 -16.96 6.24 -11.75
N TYR A 162 -17.96 5.68 -11.07
CA TYR A 162 -17.73 4.75 -9.97
C TYR A 162 -17.14 3.42 -10.45
N ALA A 163 -17.55 2.92 -11.62
CA ALA A 163 -16.97 1.72 -12.22
C ALA A 163 -15.49 1.93 -12.54
N GLN A 164 -15.13 3.04 -13.19
CA GLN A 164 -13.73 3.37 -13.48
C GLN A 164 -12.89 3.49 -12.20
N GLN A 165 -13.43 4.09 -11.13
CA GLN A 165 -12.75 4.16 -9.84
C GLN A 165 -12.58 2.77 -9.20
N ALA A 166 -13.57 1.88 -9.36
CA ALA A 166 -13.47 0.51 -8.87
C ALA A 166 -12.37 -0.26 -9.61
N ASP A 167 -12.27 -0.13 -10.94
CA ASP A 167 -11.23 -0.77 -11.74
C ASP A 167 -9.83 -0.32 -11.29
N VAL A 168 -9.61 0.98 -11.12
CA VAL A 168 -8.33 1.52 -10.60
C VAL A 168 -8.01 0.96 -9.21
N LEU A 169 -8.98 0.87 -8.31
CA LEU A 169 -8.78 0.32 -6.97
C LEU A 169 -8.50 -1.19 -7.01
N TYR A 170 -9.13 -1.91 -7.94
CA TYR A 170 -8.90 -3.33 -8.16
C TYR A 170 -7.47 -3.58 -8.63
N ASP A 171 -7.00 -2.83 -9.63
CA ASP A 171 -5.63 -2.93 -10.15
C ASP A 171 -4.60 -2.59 -9.08
N GLN A 172 -4.84 -1.53 -8.29
CA GLN A 172 -3.97 -1.17 -7.15
C GLN A 172 -3.89 -2.29 -6.12
N LYS A 173 -5.03 -2.91 -5.79
CA LYS A 173 -5.09 -4.04 -4.86
C LYS A 173 -4.33 -5.24 -5.44
N GLN A 174 -4.59 -5.65 -6.68
CA GLN A 174 -3.91 -6.78 -7.32
C GLN A 174 -2.41 -6.57 -7.40
N HIS A 175 -1.98 -5.37 -7.80
CA HIS A 175 -0.57 -5.02 -7.81
C HIS A 175 0.04 -5.15 -6.41
N MET A 176 -0.59 -4.57 -5.39
CA MET A 176 -0.08 -4.64 -4.03
C MET A 176 -0.06 -6.08 -3.48
N GLU A 177 -1.06 -6.91 -3.76
CA GLU A 177 -1.07 -8.33 -3.40
C GLU A 177 0.09 -9.10 -4.03
N SER A 178 0.50 -8.71 -5.24
CA SER A 178 1.58 -9.37 -5.98
C SER A 178 2.99 -8.96 -5.54
N VAL A 179 3.17 -7.72 -5.04
CA VAL A 179 4.51 -7.18 -4.74
C VAL A 179 4.78 -6.93 -3.27
N ALA A 180 3.76 -6.75 -2.41
CA ALA A 180 3.99 -6.39 -1.03
C ALA A 180 4.65 -7.53 -0.25
N LEU A 181 5.67 -7.21 0.56
CA LEU A 181 6.16 -8.14 1.56
C LEU A 181 5.10 -8.26 2.65
N ARG A 182 4.56 -9.46 2.83
CA ARG A 182 3.54 -9.76 3.85
C ARG A 182 4.17 -10.49 5.03
N LYS A 183 3.52 -10.43 6.19
CA LYS A 183 3.95 -11.18 7.37
C LYS A 183 3.99 -12.67 7.04
N THR A 184 5.13 -13.31 7.26
CA THR A 184 5.32 -14.72 6.94
C THR A 184 6.32 -15.40 7.87
N LEU A 185 6.11 -16.69 8.12
CA LEU A 185 7.08 -17.55 8.77
C LEU A 185 7.90 -18.23 7.68
N LEU A 186 9.07 -17.67 7.36
CA LEU A 186 9.96 -18.15 6.31
C LEU A 186 10.64 -19.45 6.75
N PRO A 187 10.38 -20.60 6.10
CA PRO A 187 11.01 -21.88 6.43
C PRO A 187 12.54 -21.84 6.28
N ALA A 188 13.19 -22.84 6.88
CA ALA A 188 14.62 -23.06 6.70
C ALA A 188 14.97 -23.29 5.22
N ARG A 189 16.13 -22.78 4.78
CA ARG A 189 16.65 -22.91 3.41
C ARG A 189 15.73 -22.32 2.33
N GLN A 190 14.93 -21.32 2.69
CA GLN A 190 14.08 -20.60 1.75
C GLN A 190 14.42 -19.11 1.74
N TYR A 191 13.91 -18.42 0.74
CA TYR A 191 14.01 -16.96 0.63
C TYR A 191 12.63 -16.36 0.34
N VAL A 192 12.47 -15.08 0.67
CA VAL A 192 11.31 -14.28 0.29
C VAL A 192 11.78 -12.91 -0.18
N THR A 193 11.05 -12.33 -1.13
CA THR A 193 11.20 -10.94 -1.56
C THR A 193 9.85 -10.23 -1.52
N GLY A 194 9.88 -8.92 -1.30
CA GLY A 194 8.71 -8.07 -1.46
C GLY A 194 8.99 -6.61 -1.15
N GLN A 195 8.03 -5.77 -1.50
CA GLN A 195 8.08 -4.32 -1.30
C GLN A 195 7.60 -3.96 0.11
N VAL A 196 8.32 -3.04 0.74
CA VAL A 196 7.93 -2.39 1.98
C VAL A 196 7.82 -0.89 1.73
N HIS A 197 6.73 -0.32 2.20
CA HIS A 197 6.42 1.09 2.04
C HIS A 197 6.61 1.81 3.36
N PHE A 198 7.31 2.93 3.32
CA PHE A 198 7.47 3.81 4.47
C PHE A 198 6.86 5.18 4.17
N PRO A 199 6.22 5.86 5.13
CA PRO A 199 5.84 7.26 4.96
C PRO A 199 7.03 8.11 4.52
N ARG A 200 6.81 9.03 3.60
CA ARG A 200 7.86 9.90 3.06
C ARG A 200 8.23 11.01 4.04
N SER A 201 9.54 11.25 4.19
CA SER A 201 10.10 12.40 4.90
C SER A 201 11.21 13.01 4.06
N ASP A 202 10.94 14.18 3.49
CA ASP A 202 11.81 14.88 2.54
C ASP A 202 12.88 15.77 3.20
N GLY A 203 12.73 16.04 4.51
CA GLY A 203 13.69 16.88 5.23
C GLY A 203 14.98 16.15 5.63
N ALA A 204 14.99 14.82 5.61
CA ALA A 204 16.12 14.02 6.09
C ALA A 204 17.20 13.87 5.01
N HIS A 205 18.47 14.03 5.38
CA HIS A 205 19.61 13.75 4.50
C HIS A 205 19.95 12.26 4.47
N GLN A 206 19.67 11.55 5.56
CA GLN A 206 19.87 10.10 5.64
C GLN A 206 18.71 9.42 6.34
N LEU A 207 18.44 8.19 5.95
CA LEU A 207 17.52 7.29 6.64
C LEU A 207 18.30 6.12 7.22
N ARG A 208 18.13 5.89 8.52
CA ARG A 208 18.55 4.66 9.17
C ARG A 208 17.36 3.70 9.20
N MET A 209 17.34 2.76 8.26
CA MET A 209 16.32 1.73 8.16
C MET A 209 16.62 0.62 9.16
N VAL A 210 15.60 0.15 9.88
CA VAL A 210 15.70 -0.98 10.80
C VAL A 210 14.67 -2.01 10.39
N VAL A 211 15.17 -3.17 9.98
CA VAL A 211 14.40 -4.34 9.59
C VAL A 211 14.52 -5.40 10.69
N PHE A 212 13.45 -6.10 11.02
CA PHE A 212 13.48 -7.16 12.02
C PHE A 212 13.27 -8.54 11.41
N PHE A 213 13.97 -9.52 11.94
CA PHE A 213 13.68 -10.93 11.74
C PHE A 213 13.93 -11.67 13.04
N ASN A 214 12.98 -12.53 13.46
CA ASN A 214 13.03 -13.15 14.79
C ASN A 214 13.36 -12.16 15.92
N GLU A 215 12.72 -10.98 15.90
CA GLU A 215 12.92 -9.89 16.89
C GLU A 215 14.33 -9.28 16.93
N ARG A 216 15.21 -9.64 15.99
CA ARG A 216 16.56 -9.08 15.90
C ARG A 216 16.61 -7.95 14.87
N PRO A 217 17.08 -6.74 15.25
CA PRO A 217 17.17 -5.62 14.34
C PRO A 217 18.38 -5.78 13.41
N VAL A 218 18.20 -5.41 12.15
CA VAL A 218 19.26 -5.20 11.17
C VAL A 218 19.12 -3.81 10.58
N THR A 219 20.22 -3.07 10.65
CA THR A 219 20.26 -1.66 10.32
C THR A 219 20.90 -1.44 8.97
N PHE A 220 20.26 -0.60 8.15
CA PHE A 220 20.79 -0.11 6.89
C PHE A 220 20.77 1.41 6.88
N THR A 221 21.70 2.02 6.15
CA THR A 221 21.74 3.48 6.01
C THR A 221 21.59 3.85 4.54
N PHE A 222 20.67 4.76 4.26
CA PHE A 222 20.41 5.30 2.93
C PHE A 222 20.61 6.81 2.94
N VAL A 223 21.30 7.32 1.92
CA VAL A 223 21.43 8.77 1.70
C VAL A 223 20.28 9.21 0.81
N GLN A 224 19.49 10.14 1.32
CA GLN A 224 18.55 10.91 0.52
C GLN A 224 19.29 12.10 -0.08
N ARG A 225 19.09 12.35 -1.37
CA ARG A 225 19.48 13.64 -1.94
C ARG A 225 18.27 14.55 -1.77
N PRO A 226 18.34 15.60 -0.94
CA PRO A 226 17.26 16.56 -0.84
C PRO A 226 17.09 17.21 -2.22
N GLY A 227 15.90 17.09 -2.80
CA GLY A 227 15.46 17.88 -3.96
C GLY A 227 16.25 17.69 -5.25
N VAL A 228 15.67 16.94 -6.19
CA VAL A 228 15.21 17.58 -7.43
C VAL A 228 13.79 17.06 -7.62
N LEU A 229 12.80 17.89 -7.29
CA LEU A 229 11.43 17.71 -7.79
C LEU A 229 11.42 18.13 -9.26
#